data_AF-A0A2N9EXU3-F1
#
_entry.id   AF-A0A2N9EXU3-F1
#
_cell.length_a   1.000
_cell.length_b   1.000
_cell.length_c   1.000
_cell.angle_alpha   90.00
_cell.angle_beta   90.00
_cell.angle_gamma   90.00
#
_symmetry.space_group_name_H-M   'P 1'
#
loop_
_entity.id
_entity.type
_entity.pdbx_description
1 polymer ?
#
loop_
_entity_poly.entity_id
_entity_poly.type
_entity_poly.pdbx_seq_one_letter_code
_entity_poly.pdbx_strand_id
1 'polypeptide(L)'
;MGGFMLQFVLRLLWRLRHGATCYPSFMEQLAPNAIAVESRVQVDGKVVTSRGPGTTMEYAVALVEQLYGKEKAKEVSDPMVMRSNHADEYVITELNPVEWTFDDCPKRVRERKPKKAKTKPLLPCCELRSCEGHHRQTPRPVGLTPAAAAALSPSSHSVTTPDAQTGSAIPGVSDLILVPIANGTEEMEAVIIIDILRRAKANVVVASVDDKLEILASRKVKLVADVLLDEAAKFSYDLIVLPGGIGGAQAFANSEKLVNLLKQQREANKPFGAICASPALVLEPHGLLKGKKATAFPALSNKLSDQSEAENRVVVDGNLITSRGPGTTIEFALAIVEKLFGRTKALEIARTTLFISP
;
A
#
# COMPACT_ATOMS: atom_id res chain seq x y z
N MET A 1 -58.39 -18.50 26.69
CA MET A 1 -57.86 -17.63 25.61
C MET A 1 -56.39 -17.19 25.81
N GLY A 2 -55.80 -17.24 27.02
CA GLY A 2 -54.41 -16.79 27.25
C GLY A 2 -53.29 -17.67 26.66
N GLY A 3 -53.49 -18.99 26.51
CA GLY A 3 -52.45 -19.89 25.99
C GLY A 3 -52.19 -19.81 24.48
N PHE A 4 -53.21 -19.42 23.70
CA PHE A 4 -53.09 -19.26 22.25
C PHE A 4 -52.29 -18.00 21.87
N MET A 5 -52.44 -16.92 22.65
CA MET A 5 -51.74 -15.66 22.40
C MET A 5 -50.24 -15.76 22.72
N LEU A 6 -49.86 -16.51 23.77
CA LEU A 6 -48.46 -16.75 24.13
C LEU A 6 -47.75 -17.65 23.11
N GLN A 7 -48.42 -18.69 22.58
CA GLN A 7 -47.86 -19.49 21.47
C GLN A 7 -47.78 -18.72 20.15
N PHE A 8 -48.70 -17.79 19.88
CA PHE A 8 -48.66 -16.97 18.68
C PHE A 8 -47.50 -15.96 18.73
N VAL A 9 -47.26 -15.33 19.89
CA VAL A 9 -46.14 -14.41 20.11
C VAL A 9 -44.79 -15.15 20.11
N LEU A 10 -44.70 -16.33 20.74
CA LEU A 10 -43.50 -17.18 20.65
C LEU A 10 -43.26 -17.69 19.23
N ARG A 11 -44.31 -18.00 18.45
CA ARG A 11 -44.18 -18.32 17.01
C ARG A 11 -43.82 -17.11 16.14
N LEU A 12 -44.22 -15.89 16.53
CA LEU A 12 -43.83 -14.65 15.83
C LEU A 12 -42.36 -14.28 16.12
N LEU A 13 -41.90 -14.51 17.35
CA LEU A 13 -40.51 -14.33 17.78
C LEU A 13 -39.57 -15.43 17.23
N TRP A 14 -40.07 -16.65 17.01
CA TRP A 14 -39.35 -17.74 16.32
C TRP A 14 -39.31 -17.57 14.78
N ARG A 15 -40.05 -16.59 14.24
CA ARG A 15 -40.26 -16.38 12.79
C ARG A 15 -39.35 -15.35 12.14
N LEU A 16 -38.51 -14.63 12.88
CA LEU A 16 -37.55 -13.70 12.30
C LEU A 16 -36.17 -14.36 12.31
N ARG A 17 -36.00 -15.37 11.45
CA ARG A 17 -34.65 -15.82 11.11
C ARG A 17 -34.00 -14.72 10.29
N HIS A 18 -32.93 -14.13 10.81
CA HIS A 18 -32.20 -13.07 10.12
C HIS A 18 -31.23 -13.67 9.10
N GLY A 19 -31.24 -13.14 7.89
CA GLY A 19 -30.26 -13.45 6.85
C GLY A 19 -28.88 -12.92 7.25
N ALA A 20 -27.88 -13.79 7.20
CA ALA A 20 -26.50 -13.42 7.43
C ALA A 20 -25.61 -14.12 6.39
N THR A 21 -24.51 -13.48 6.05
CA THR A 21 -23.47 -14.06 5.22
C THR A 21 -22.15 -14.05 5.97
N CYS A 22 -21.24 -14.94 5.59
CA CYS A 22 -19.88 -14.95 6.10
C CYS A 22 -18.97 -15.65 5.09
N TYR A 23 -17.72 -15.85 5.48
CA TYR A 23 -16.80 -16.62 4.67
C TYR A 23 -17.30 -18.07 4.49
N PRO A 24 -17.23 -18.67 3.27
CA PRO A 24 -17.90 -19.93 2.95
C PRO A 24 -17.65 -21.08 3.93
N SER A 25 -16.42 -21.24 4.43
CA SER A 25 -16.07 -22.32 5.37
C SER A 25 -16.74 -22.20 6.75
N PHE A 26 -17.39 -21.08 7.06
CA PHE A 26 -18.10 -20.84 8.32
C PHE A 26 -19.62 -20.77 8.15
N MET A 27 -20.15 -20.91 6.93
CA MET A 27 -21.59 -20.77 6.67
C MET A 27 -22.44 -21.78 7.45
N GLU A 28 -21.96 -23.02 7.58
CA GLU A 28 -22.63 -24.08 8.37
C GLU A 28 -22.50 -23.87 9.88
N GLN A 29 -21.59 -23.00 10.32
CA GLN A 29 -21.36 -22.67 11.73
C GLN A 29 -22.20 -21.48 12.20
N LEU A 30 -22.98 -20.87 11.30
CA LEU A 30 -23.92 -19.82 11.67
C LEU A 30 -24.96 -20.37 12.66
N ALA A 31 -25.37 -19.51 13.59
CA ALA A 31 -26.30 -19.90 14.64
C ALA A 31 -27.62 -20.46 14.05
N PRO A 32 -28.29 -21.43 14.71
CA PRO A 32 -29.49 -22.09 14.16
C PRO A 32 -30.68 -21.16 13.84
N ASN A 33 -30.65 -19.94 14.36
CA ASN A 33 -31.61 -18.87 14.14
C ASN A 33 -31.22 -17.90 13.01
N ALA A 34 -30.04 -18.05 12.40
CA ALA A 34 -29.63 -17.32 11.21
C ALA A 34 -29.96 -18.12 9.94
N ILE A 35 -30.30 -17.42 8.85
CA ILE A 35 -30.36 -18.00 7.51
C ILE A 35 -29.05 -17.64 6.81
N ALA A 36 -28.29 -18.66 6.43
CA ALA A 36 -27.10 -18.48 5.63
C ALA A 36 -27.49 -17.99 4.23
N VAL A 37 -26.97 -16.83 3.81
CA VAL A 37 -27.20 -16.24 2.49
C VAL A 37 -25.86 -16.09 1.77
N GLU A 38 -25.81 -16.42 0.47
CA GLU A 38 -24.58 -16.37 -0.33
C GLU A 38 -24.28 -15.00 -0.95
N SER A 39 -25.09 -13.98 -0.63
CA SER A 39 -24.88 -12.61 -1.09
C SER A 39 -23.51 -12.10 -0.64
N ARG A 40 -22.86 -11.28 -1.46
CA ARG A 40 -21.54 -10.69 -1.14
C ARG A 40 -21.57 -9.87 0.14
N VAL A 41 -22.63 -9.09 0.29
CA VAL A 41 -22.96 -8.31 1.49
C VAL A 41 -24.45 -8.53 1.77
N GLN A 42 -24.77 -8.86 3.02
CA GLN A 42 -26.13 -9.08 3.47
C GLN A 42 -26.50 -8.01 4.51
N VAL A 43 -27.58 -7.28 4.24
CA VAL A 43 -28.21 -6.36 5.18
C VAL A 43 -29.52 -6.98 5.64
N ASP A 44 -29.65 -7.21 6.94
CA ASP A 44 -30.91 -7.64 7.56
C ASP A 44 -31.18 -6.78 8.81
N GLY A 45 -32.16 -5.89 8.70
CA GLY A 45 -32.45 -4.90 9.73
C GLY A 45 -31.22 -4.04 10.03
N LYS A 46 -30.70 -4.14 11.27
CA LYS A 46 -29.53 -3.39 11.73
C LYS A 46 -28.21 -4.15 11.57
N VAL A 47 -28.26 -5.39 11.07
CA VAL A 47 -27.09 -6.24 10.93
C VAL A 47 -26.61 -6.18 9.48
N VAL A 48 -25.34 -5.82 9.32
CA VAL A 48 -24.64 -5.90 8.02
C VAL A 48 -23.54 -6.94 8.16
N THR A 49 -23.52 -7.90 7.24
CA THR A 49 -22.50 -8.95 7.16
C THR A 49 -21.93 -9.03 5.76
N SER A 50 -20.73 -9.57 5.62
CA SER A 50 -19.97 -9.59 4.37
C SER A 50 -19.16 -10.88 4.26
N ARG A 51 -18.91 -11.35 3.03
CA ARG A 51 -18.30 -12.67 2.84
C ARG A 51 -16.80 -12.71 3.10
N GLY A 52 -16.05 -11.67 2.79
CA GLY A 52 -14.61 -11.69 3.00
C GLY A 52 -13.87 -10.44 2.55
N PRO A 53 -12.53 -10.53 2.42
CA PRO A 53 -11.69 -9.36 2.10
C PRO A 53 -12.09 -8.64 0.80
N GLY A 54 -12.44 -9.40 -0.24
CA GLY A 54 -12.83 -8.89 -1.56
C GLY A 54 -14.20 -8.20 -1.59
N THR A 55 -14.97 -8.24 -0.50
CA THR A 55 -16.28 -7.58 -0.34
C THR A 55 -16.24 -6.42 0.67
N THR A 56 -15.04 -5.98 1.07
CA THR A 56 -14.84 -4.98 2.14
C THR A 56 -15.36 -3.59 1.75
N MET A 57 -15.19 -3.17 0.50
CA MET A 57 -15.68 -1.86 0.05
C MET A 57 -17.20 -1.83 0.01
N GLU A 58 -17.82 -2.88 -0.56
CA GLU A 58 -19.28 -3.03 -0.57
C GLU A 58 -19.84 -3.05 0.86
N TYR A 59 -19.15 -3.72 1.78
CA TYR A 59 -19.51 -3.76 3.20
C TYR A 59 -19.47 -2.37 3.85
N ALA A 60 -18.40 -1.61 3.63
CA ALA A 60 -18.26 -0.27 4.17
C ALA A 60 -19.33 0.68 3.61
N VAL A 61 -19.63 0.61 2.32
CA VAL A 61 -20.70 1.42 1.69
C VAL A 61 -22.07 1.05 2.25
N ALA A 62 -22.35 -0.24 2.46
CA ALA A 62 -23.60 -0.68 3.09
C ALA A 62 -23.74 -0.14 4.53
N LEU A 63 -22.65 -0.08 5.30
CA LEU A 63 -22.67 0.57 6.62
C LEU A 63 -22.95 2.07 6.51
N VAL A 64 -22.34 2.78 5.55
CA VAL A 64 -22.62 4.20 5.32
C VAL A 64 -24.09 4.41 4.97
N GLU A 65 -24.68 3.55 4.14
CA GLU A 65 -26.11 3.61 3.81
C GLU A 65 -26.99 3.41 5.05
N GLN A 66 -26.67 2.44 5.91
CA GLN A 66 -27.43 2.20 7.13
C GLN A 66 -27.34 3.37 8.13
N LEU A 67 -26.18 4.04 8.20
CA LEU A 67 -25.93 5.10 9.17
C LEU A 67 -26.40 6.48 8.68
N TYR A 68 -26.24 6.77 7.39
CA TYR A 68 -26.39 8.11 6.82
C TYR A 68 -27.33 8.19 5.62
N GLY A 69 -27.88 7.06 5.18
CA GLY A 69 -28.80 6.98 4.05
C GLY A 69 -28.11 6.82 2.68
N LYS A 70 -28.93 6.51 1.68
CA LYS A 70 -28.51 6.18 0.30
C LYS A 70 -27.74 7.28 -0.40
N GLU A 71 -28.12 8.54 -0.18
CA GLU A 71 -27.45 9.68 -0.80
C GLU A 71 -26.00 9.80 -0.36
N LYS A 72 -25.75 9.64 0.95
CA LYS A 72 -24.39 9.68 1.48
C LYS A 72 -23.57 8.47 1.06
N ALA A 73 -24.17 7.28 1.00
CA ALA A 73 -23.52 6.09 0.47
C ALA A 73 -23.05 6.30 -0.97
N LYS A 74 -23.92 6.88 -1.81
CA LYS A 74 -23.60 7.21 -3.20
C LYS A 74 -22.46 8.24 -3.30
N GLU A 75 -22.52 9.31 -2.52
CA GLU A 75 -21.44 10.33 -2.46
C GLU A 75 -20.08 9.72 -2.12
N VAL A 76 -20.05 8.72 -1.22
CA VAL A 76 -18.81 8.02 -0.85
C VAL A 76 -18.36 7.04 -1.93
N SER A 77 -19.28 6.29 -2.55
CA SER A 77 -18.95 5.23 -3.52
C SER A 77 -18.61 5.74 -4.91
N ASP A 78 -19.24 6.83 -5.35
CA ASP A 78 -19.09 7.38 -6.72
C ASP A 78 -17.60 7.63 -7.10
N PRO A 79 -16.77 8.29 -6.27
CA PRO A 79 -15.36 8.50 -6.61
C PRO A 79 -14.50 7.24 -6.50
N MET A 80 -15.01 6.13 -5.93
CA MET A 80 -14.22 4.92 -5.74
C MET A 80 -14.04 4.10 -7.03
N VAL A 81 -14.83 4.31 -8.08
CA VAL A 81 -14.73 3.51 -9.33
C VAL A 81 -14.97 2.01 -9.08
N MET A 82 -15.89 1.69 -8.17
CA MET A 82 -16.27 0.31 -7.85
C MET A 82 -16.80 -0.41 -9.09
N ARG A 83 -16.52 -1.71 -9.20
CA ARG A 83 -17.06 -2.55 -10.28
C ARG A 83 -18.57 -2.69 -10.11
N SER A 84 -19.31 -2.74 -11.22
CA SER A 84 -20.77 -2.91 -11.22
C SER A 84 -21.19 -4.38 -11.27
N ASN A 85 -20.45 -5.24 -11.98
CA ASN A 85 -20.70 -6.68 -12.02
C ASN A 85 -19.67 -7.46 -11.21
N HIS A 86 -20.12 -8.08 -10.12
CA HIS A 86 -19.27 -8.83 -9.20
C HIS A 86 -19.17 -10.34 -9.49
N ALA A 87 -19.98 -10.85 -10.42
CA ALA A 87 -20.01 -12.27 -10.78
C ALA A 87 -18.95 -12.62 -11.84
N ASP A 88 -18.60 -11.67 -12.70
CA ASP A 88 -17.65 -11.88 -13.80
C ASP A 88 -16.20 -11.88 -13.32
N GLU A 89 -15.32 -12.49 -14.11
CA GLU A 89 -13.87 -12.32 -13.97
C GLU A 89 -13.48 -10.85 -14.19
N TYR A 90 -12.39 -10.42 -13.57
CA TYR A 90 -11.84 -9.09 -13.82
C TYR A 90 -11.16 -9.06 -15.19
N VAL A 91 -11.18 -7.89 -15.83
CA VAL A 91 -10.65 -7.70 -17.19
C VAL A 91 -9.41 -6.82 -17.13
N ILE A 92 -8.37 -7.23 -17.85
CA ILE A 92 -7.13 -6.48 -18.06
C ILE A 92 -7.08 -6.07 -19.53
N THR A 93 -6.92 -4.78 -19.80
CA THR A 93 -6.60 -4.30 -21.15
C THR A 93 -5.10 -4.44 -21.37
N GLU A 94 -4.68 -5.52 -22.04
CA GLU A 94 -3.27 -5.77 -22.36
C GLU A 94 -2.92 -5.30 -23.77
N LEU A 95 -1.89 -4.47 -23.86
CA LEU A 95 -1.38 -3.82 -25.05
C LEU A 95 0.13 -4.10 -25.13
N ASN A 96 0.65 -4.28 -26.35
CA ASN A 96 2.06 -4.59 -26.59
C ASN A 96 2.60 -5.67 -25.62
N PRO A 97 2.00 -6.87 -25.63
CA PRO A 97 2.28 -7.89 -24.61
C PRO A 97 3.76 -8.25 -24.59
N VAL A 98 4.35 -8.23 -23.39
CA VAL A 98 5.71 -8.72 -23.13
C VAL A 98 5.69 -9.64 -21.92
N GLU A 99 6.60 -10.61 -21.94
CA GLU A 99 6.86 -11.45 -20.77
C GLU A 99 7.65 -10.62 -19.74
N TRP A 100 7.19 -10.64 -18.49
CA TRP A 100 7.92 -10.00 -17.41
C TRP A 100 8.93 -11.01 -16.88
N THR A 101 10.22 -10.71 -17.04
CA THR A 101 11.33 -11.57 -16.61
C THR A 101 12.00 -10.97 -15.39
N PHE A 102 12.40 -11.83 -14.45
CA PHE A 102 12.99 -11.44 -13.17
C PHE A 102 14.38 -12.04 -13.02
N ASP A 103 15.29 -11.26 -12.46
CA ASP A 103 16.62 -11.75 -12.10
C ASP A 103 16.49 -12.48 -10.74
N ASP A 104 16.98 -13.72 -10.63
CA ASP A 104 16.89 -14.54 -9.41
C ASP A 104 17.57 -13.96 -8.14
N CYS A 105 18.07 -12.72 -8.15
CA CYS A 105 18.72 -12.12 -6.99
C CYS A 105 18.67 -10.58 -6.95
N PRO A 106 18.17 -9.95 -5.86
CA PRO A 106 18.26 -8.53 -5.63
C PRO A 106 19.71 -8.07 -5.61
N LYS A 107 20.12 -7.33 -6.65
CA LYS A 107 21.46 -6.77 -6.73
C LYS A 107 21.48 -5.46 -5.95
N ARG A 108 22.36 -5.38 -4.94
CA ARG A 108 22.70 -4.07 -4.34
C ARG A 108 23.22 -3.16 -5.45
N VAL A 109 22.65 -1.97 -5.59
CA VAL A 109 23.12 -1.00 -6.58
C VAL A 109 24.54 -0.62 -6.20
N ARG A 110 25.52 -0.89 -7.09
CA ARG A 110 26.91 -0.50 -6.86
C ARG A 110 26.96 1.02 -6.78
N GLU A 111 27.42 1.57 -5.67
CA GLU A 111 27.69 3.01 -5.56
C GLU A 111 28.61 3.42 -6.71
N ARG A 112 28.14 4.32 -7.58
CA ARG A 112 29.02 4.98 -8.53
C ARG A 112 29.94 5.88 -7.70
N LYS A 113 31.20 5.47 -7.54
CA LYS A 113 32.24 6.33 -6.95
C LYS A 113 32.18 7.68 -7.68
N PRO A 114 32.07 8.81 -6.97
CA PRO A 114 32.12 10.11 -7.60
C PRO A 114 33.43 10.20 -8.41
N LYS A 115 33.33 10.59 -9.68
CA LYS A 115 34.51 10.86 -10.52
C LYS A 115 35.34 11.88 -9.75
N LYS A 116 36.53 11.48 -9.27
CA LYS A 116 37.48 12.40 -8.64
C LYS A 116 37.67 13.59 -9.59
N ALA A 117 37.23 14.76 -9.16
CA ALA A 117 37.64 16.00 -9.79
C ALA A 117 39.17 16.02 -9.73
N LYS A 118 39.82 16.17 -10.90
CA LYS A 118 41.27 16.35 -10.97
C LYS A 118 41.61 17.71 -10.36
N THR A 119 41.80 17.77 -9.06
CA THR A 119 42.44 18.92 -8.41
C THR A 119 43.94 18.85 -8.73
N LYS A 120 44.43 19.88 -9.43
CA LYS A 120 45.86 20.12 -9.62
C LYS A 120 46.52 20.33 -8.24
N PRO A 121 47.72 19.80 -8.00
CA PRO A 121 48.42 20.03 -6.74
C PRO A 121 48.95 21.47 -6.69
N LEU A 122 48.65 22.18 -5.61
CA LEU A 122 49.35 23.40 -5.23
C LEU A 122 50.64 23.02 -4.49
N LEU A 123 51.72 23.68 -4.86
CA LEU A 123 53.07 23.56 -4.27
C LEU A 123 53.09 24.03 -2.80
N PRO A 124 54.06 23.57 -1.99
CA PRO A 124 54.15 23.93 -0.58
C PRO A 124 54.93 25.23 -0.38
N CYS A 125 54.49 26.07 0.56
CA CYS A 125 55.30 27.17 1.09
C CYS A 125 55.65 26.91 2.56
N CYS A 126 56.92 27.18 2.85
CA CYS A 126 57.64 27.00 4.09
C CYS A 126 57.13 27.82 5.29
N GLU A 127 57.57 27.33 6.45
CA GLU A 127 57.79 27.93 7.77
C GLU A 127 57.84 29.47 7.87
N LEU A 128 57.29 30.01 8.97
CA LEU A 128 58.02 30.84 9.94
C LEU A 128 57.18 31.17 11.21
N ARG A 129 57.76 30.73 12.34
CA ARG A 129 57.82 31.23 13.73
C ARG A 129 56.83 32.26 14.32
N SER A 130 56.45 31.90 15.56
CA SER A 130 56.27 32.66 16.82
C SER A 130 55.20 33.75 16.91
N CYS A 131 54.37 33.65 17.97
CA CYS A 131 54.54 34.47 19.18
C CYS A 131 53.65 33.95 20.33
N GLU A 132 54.18 34.11 21.54
CA GLU A 132 53.69 33.64 22.83
C GLU A 132 52.48 34.45 23.36
N GLY A 133 51.77 33.90 24.35
CA GLY A 133 51.40 34.71 25.51
C GLY A 133 50.01 34.52 26.14
N HIS A 134 50.06 34.03 27.39
CA HIS A 134 49.33 34.52 28.59
C HIS A 134 48.02 33.83 29.08
N HIS A 135 48.19 33.19 30.26
CA HIS A 135 47.39 33.15 31.50
C HIS A 135 45.95 32.59 31.51
N ARG A 136 45.68 31.49 32.26
CA ARG A 136 45.22 31.40 33.68
C ARG A 136 43.93 32.19 33.93
N GLN A 137 42.83 31.69 34.53
CA GLN A 137 42.62 30.71 35.61
C GLN A 137 41.10 30.41 35.72
N THR A 138 40.74 29.26 36.28
CA THR A 138 39.40 28.89 36.83
C THR A 138 39.12 29.63 38.16
N PRO A 139 37.86 29.71 38.68
CA PRO A 139 37.32 28.63 39.53
C PRO A 139 35.77 28.43 39.52
N ARG A 140 35.31 27.24 39.93
CA ARG A 140 33.97 26.92 40.53
C ARG A 140 34.04 27.16 42.07
N PRO A 141 33.09 26.76 42.98
CA PRO A 141 31.70 26.26 42.87
C PRO A 141 30.72 26.89 43.90
N VAL A 142 29.42 26.56 43.86
CA VAL A 142 28.60 26.31 45.07
C VAL A 142 27.51 25.28 44.74
N GLY A 143 27.41 24.24 45.57
CA GLY A 143 26.35 23.23 45.52
C GLY A 143 25.37 23.36 46.68
N LEU A 144 24.25 22.65 46.61
CA LEU A 144 23.38 22.25 47.72
C LEU A 144 22.57 21.01 47.28
N THR A 145 22.52 20.00 48.14
CA THR A 145 21.69 18.78 48.11
C THR A 145 21.09 18.60 49.52
N PRO A 146 20.31 17.55 49.84
CA PRO A 146 19.16 16.93 49.16
C PRO A 146 17.95 16.75 50.12
N ALA A 147 16.82 16.22 49.62
CA ALA A 147 15.83 15.54 50.47
C ALA A 147 15.21 14.32 49.75
N ALA A 148 15.26 13.20 50.46
CA ALA A 148 14.68 11.86 50.24
C ALA A 148 13.13 11.88 50.20
N ALA A 149 12.36 10.83 49.91
CA ALA A 149 12.47 9.53 49.25
C ALA A 149 11.01 8.98 49.27
N ALA A 150 10.59 8.21 48.26
CA ALA A 150 9.61 7.13 48.42
C ALA A 150 9.56 6.30 47.13
N ALA A 151 10.12 5.10 47.21
CA ALA A 151 10.14 4.10 46.17
C ALA A 151 8.85 3.26 46.21
N LEU A 152 8.30 2.96 45.03
CA LEU A 152 7.46 1.79 44.80
C LEU A 152 8.00 1.11 43.53
N SER A 153 8.57 -0.07 43.73
CA SER A 153 9.07 -0.97 42.70
C SER A 153 7.94 -1.67 41.95
N PRO A 154 8.14 -1.97 40.65
CA PRO A 154 7.69 -3.25 40.13
C PRO A 154 8.85 -4.05 39.51
N SER A 155 8.91 -5.31 39.95
CA SER A 155 9.44 -6.52 39.30
C SER A 155 10.19 -6.37 37.97
N SER A 156 11.47 -6.73 38.02
CA SER A 156 12.33 -7.02 36.88
C SER A 156 11.84 -8.23 36.08
N HIS A 157 11.21 -7.99 34.93
CA HIS A 157 11.31 -8.89 33.79
C HIS A 157 12.25 -8.26 32.78
N SER A 158 13.42 -8.88 32.64
CA SER A 158 14.41 -8.55 31.62
C SER A 158 13.80 -8.83 30.24
N VAL A 159 13.25 -7.80 29.60
CA VAL A 159 13.01 -7.81 28.17
C VAL A 159 14.36 -7.59 27.51
N THR A 160 14.98 -8.70 27.11
CA THR A 160 16.10 -8.67 26.17
C THR A 160 15.61 -8.01 24.89
N THR A 161 16.14 -6.83 24.58
CA THR A 161 16.04 -6.21 23.27
C THR A 161 16.54 -7.20 22.21
N PRO A 162 15.81 -7.46 21.11
CA PRO A 162 16.41 -8.14 19.98
C PRO A 162 17.46 -7.20 19.41
N ASP A 163 18.70 -7.68 19.37
CA ASP A 163 19.80 -7.01 18.70
C ASP A 163 19.37 -6.55 17.31
N ALA A 164 19.75 -5.32 16.98
CA ALA A 164 19.71 -4.78 15.64
C ALA A 164 20.59 -5.66 14.73
N GLN A 165 19.99 -6.68 14.12
CA GLN A 165 20.64 -7.46 13.10
C GLN A 165 20.78 -6.59 11.85
N THR A 166 22.00 -6.12 11.64
CA THR A 166 22.52 -5.64 10.37
C THR A 166 22.07 -6.56 9.24
N GLY A 167 21.29 -6.01 8.31
CA GLY A 167 20.70 -6.71 7.17
C GLY A 167 21.75 -7.43 6.32
N SER A 168 21.89 -8.73 6.58
CA SER A 168 22.43 -9.70 5.64
C SER A 168 21.33 -10.04 4.65
N ALA A 169 21.60 -9.93 3.35
CA ALA A 169 20.67 -10.30 2.30
C ALA A 169 20.26 -11.77 2.48
N ILE A 170 18.95 -12.03 2.52
CA ILE A 170 18.42 -13.39 2.56
C ILE A 170 18.78 -14.06 1.21
N PRO A 171 19.59 -15.13 1.18
CA PRO A 171 19.94 -15.81 -0.07
C PRO A 171 18.71 -16.50 -0.68
N GLY A 172 18.44 -16.26 -1.96
CA GLY A 172 17.40 -16.98 -2.74
C GLY A 172 16.08 -16.25 -2.98
N VAL A 173 16.01 -14.93 -2.79
CA VAL A 173 14.81 -14.14 -3.06
C VAL A 173 14.69 -13.85 -4.57
N SER A 174 13.66 -14.36 -5.24
CA SER A 174 13.47 -14.23 -6.70
C SER A 174 12.70 -13.00 -7.16
N ASP A 175 11.90 -12.36 -6.30
CA ASP A 175 10.99 -11.27 -6.71
C ASP A 175 10.91 -10.16 -5.63
N LEU A 176 11.61 -9.04 -5.84
CA LEU A 176 11.60 -7.89 -4.92
C LEU A 176 10.77 -6.72 -5.47
N ILE A 177 9.68 -6.38 -4.79
CA ILE A 177 8.71 -5.35 -5.22
C ILE A 177 8.77 -4.16 -4.26
N LEU A 178 8.88 -2.95 -4.81
CA LEU A 178 8.80 -1.70 -4.05
C LEU A 178 7.39 -1.11 -4.12
N VAL A 179 6.81 -0.83 -2.96
CA VAL A 179 5.59 -0.03 -2.81
C VAL A 179 5.91 1.20 -1.95
N PRO A 180 6.16 2.37 -2.54
CA PRO A 180 6.39 3.59 -1.79
C PRO A 180 5.10 4.09 -1.13
N ILE A 181 5.22 4.62 0.08
CA ILE A 181 4.16 5.35 0.79
C ILE A 181 4.66 6.72 1.24
N ALA A 182 3.75 7.67 1.36
CA ALA A 182 4.03 9.01 1.84
C ALA A 182 2.82 9.57 2.58
N ASN A 183 3.01 10.69 3.27
CA ASN A 183 1.92 11.49 3.80
C ASN A 183 0.92 11.82 2.68
N GLY A 184 -0.36 11.51 2.91
CA GLY A 184 -1.42 11.70 1.94
C GLY A 184 -1.55 10.61 0.86
N THR A 185 -0.80 9.50 0.93
CA THR A 185 -1.07 8.29 0.15
C THR A 185 -2.48 7.77 0.42
N GLU A 186 -3.16 7.23 -0.59
CA GLU A 186 -4.46 6.56 -0.42
C GLU A 186 -4.24 5.20 0.26
N GLU A 187 -4.79 5.06 1.46
CA GLU A 187 -4.54 3.92 2.35
C GLU A 187 -5.12 2.59 1.84
N MET A 188 -6.31 2.61 1.23
CA MET A 188 -6.92 1.37 0.72
C MET A 188 -6.11 0.85 -0.46
N GLU A 189 -5.70 1.73 -1.38
CA GLU A 189 -4.88 1.41 -2.54
C GLU A 189 -3.55 0.79 -2.09
N ALA A 190 -2.84 1.45 -1.17
CA ALA A 190 -1.57 0.95 -0.66
C ALA A 190 -1.73 -0.41 0.04
N VAL A 191 -2.67 -0.53 0.98
CA VAL A 191 -2.85 -1.76 1.77
C VAL A 191 -3.31 -2.93 0.90
N ILE A 192 -4.21 -2.72 -0.06
CA ILE A 192 -4.69 -3.78 -0.96
C ILE A 192 -3.56 -4.27 -1.88
N ILE A 193 -2.76 -3.36 -2.45
CA ILE A 193 -1.59 -3.75 -3.26
C ILE A 193 -0.65 -4.62 -2.43
N ILE A 194 -0.30 -4.17 -1.21
CA ILE A 194 0.62 -4.87 -0.32
C ILE A 194 0.06 -6.23 0.10
N ASP A 195 -1.21 -6.30 0.50
CA ASP A 195 -1.86 -7.54 0.96
C ASP A 195 -1.92 -8.60 -0.15
N ILE A 196 -2.43 -8.24 -1.34
CA ILE A 196 -2.59 -9.18 -2.45
C ILE A 196 -1.23 -9.72 -2.92
N LEU A 197 -0.22 -8.85 -3.05
CA LEU A 197 1.13 -9.29 -3.44
C LEU A 197 1.76 -10.19 -2.37
N ARG A 198 1.60 -9.89 -1.09
CA ARG A 198 2.08 -10.76 0.00
C ARG A 198 1.31 -12.08 0.08
N ARG A 199 0.02 -12.12 -0.24
CA ARG A 199 -0.77 -13.37 -0.40
C ARG A 199 -0.22 -14.23 -1.54
N ALA A 200 0.30 -13.62 -2.60
CA ALA A 200 1.02 -14.31 -3.68
C ALA A 200 2.44 -14.76 -3.30
N LYS A 201 2.89 -14.50 -2.06
CA LYS A 201 4.24 -14.78 -1.55
C LYS A 201 5.35 -13.92 -2.18
N ALA A 202 5.00 -12.79 -2.78
CA ALA A 202 5.98 -11.82 -3.26
C ALA A 202 6.68 -11.09 -2.11
N ASN A 203 7.93 -10.68 -2.32
CA ASN A 203 8.69 -9.91 -1.33
C ASN A 203 8.42 -8.42 -1.53
N VAL A 204 7.47 -7.90 -0.78
CA VAL A 204 7.05 -6.50 -0.85
C VAL A 204 7.78 -5.67 0.21
N VAL A 205 8.58 -4.71 -0.26
CA VAL A 205 9.22 -3.67 0.55
C VAL A 205 8.34 -2.43 0.52
N VAL A 206 7.79 -2.07 1.68
CA VAL A 206 7.06 -0.81 1.86
C VAL A 206 8.05 0.25 2.30
N ALA A 207 8.23 1.30 1.49
CA ALA A 207 9.21 2.35 1.76
C ALA A 207 8.54 3.71 1.99
N SER A 208 8.79 4.34 3.13
CA SER A 208 8.35 5.71 3.38
C SER A 208 9.22 6.69 2.62
N VAL A 209 8.59 7.58 1.85
CA VAL A 209 9.25 8.70 1.15
C VAL A 209 9.54 9.87 2.10
N ASP A 210 8.83 9.94 3.22
CA ASP A 210 9.04 10.93 4.27
C ASP A 210 10.27 10.61 5.15
N ASP A 211 10.52 11.46 6.15
CA ASP A 211 11.62 11.32 7.11
C ASP A 211 11.38 10.26 8.20
N LYS A 212 10.17 9.70 8.26
CA LYS A 212 9.72 8.74 9.28
C LYS A 212 9.08 7.51 8.64
N LEU A 213 9.17 6.39 9.35
CA LEU A 213 8.51 5.15 8.94
C LEU A 213 6.98 5.24 9.05
N GLU A 214 6.46 5.91 10.08
CA GLU A 214 5.02 6.18 10.20
C GLU A 214 4.63 7.39 9.35
N ILE A 215 3.65 7.21 8.46
CA ILE A 215 3.03 8.27 7.65
C ILE A 215 1.54 8.41 7.99
N LEU A 216 1.00 9.59 7.73
CA LEU A 216 -0.43 9.87 7.83
C LEU A 216 -1.06 9.84 6.44
N ALA A 217 -1.83 8.79 6.16
CA ALA A 217 -2.49 8.59 4.89
C ALA A 217 -3.60 9.62 4.64
N SER A 218 -4.21 9.56 3.45
CA SER A 218 -5.12 10.58 2.94
C SER A 218 -6.37 10.78 3.82
N ARG A 219 -6.93 9.71 4.40
CA ARG A 219 -8.08 9.76 5.35
C ARG A 219 -7.61 9.53 6.79
N LYS A 220 -6.35 9.88 7.06
CA LYS A 220 -5.72 9.92 8.39
C LYS A 220 -5.49 8.56 9.04
N VAL A 221 -5.59 7.48 8.26
CA VAL A 221 -5.05 6.17 8.68
C VAL A 221 -3.54 6.28 8.81
N LYS A 222 -2.99 5.77 9.91
CA LYS A 222 -1.53 5.68 10.09
C LYS A 222 -1.02 4.40 9.43
N LEU A 223 -0.04 4.53 8.56
CA LEU A 223 0.66 3.40 7.95
C LEU A 223 2.12 3.44 8.39
N VAL A 224 2.70 2.28 8.67
CA VAL A 224 4.12 2.16 9.04
C VAL A 224 4.83 1.40 7.94
N ALA A 225 5.82 2.05 7.31
CA ALA A 225 6.68 1.46 6.31
C ALA A 225 7.68 0.47 6.94
N ASP A 226 8.15 -0.49 6.13
CA ASP A 226 9.21 -1.41 6.53
C ASP A 226 10.56 -0.68 6.63
N VAL A 227 10.81 0.26 5.71
CA VAL A 227 12.07 1.03 5.60
C VAL A 227 11.82 2.47 5.16
N LEU A 228 12.84 3.33 5.30
CA LEU A 228 12.87 4.64 4.62
C LEU A 228 13.30 4.46 3.16
N LEU A 229 12.90 5.40 2.30
CA LEU A 229 13.27 5.41 0.88
C LEU A 229 14.80 5.43 0.68
N ASP A 230 15.55 6.03 1.60
CA ASP A 230 17.02 6.09 1.59
C ASP A 230 17.66 4.70 1.66
N GLU A 231 17.07 3.80 2.43
CA GLU A 231 17.50 2.40 2.51
C GLU A 231 17.00 1.61 1.30
N ALA A 232 15.73 1.83 0.92
CA ALA A 232 15.14 1.18 -0.25
C ALA A 232 15.91 1.48 -1.55
N ALA A 233 16.42 2.71 -1.73
CA ALA A 233 17.13 3.13 -2.93
C ALA A 233 18.49 2.43 -3.14
N LYS A 234 18.98 1.65 -2.16
CA LYS A 234 20.22 0.88 -2.26
C LYS A 234 20.05 -0.43 -3.04
N PHE A 235 18.82 -0.80 -3.38
CA PHE A 235 18.46 -2.06 -4.04
C PHE A 235 17.85 -1.81 -5.41
N SER A 236 18.01 -2.78 -6.32
CA SER A 236 17.22 -2.86 -7.55
C SER A 236 15.93 -3.64 -7.30
N TYR A 237 14.85 -3.24 -7.95
CA TYR A 237 13.56 -3.90 -7.83
C TYR A 237 13.14 -4.56 -9.15
N ASP A 238 12.31 -5.57 -9.03
CA ASP A 238 11.69 -6.29 -10.13
C ASP A 238 10.41 -5.59 -10.57
N LEU A 239 9.76 -4.93 -9.63
CA LEU A 239 8.61 -4.08 -9.87
C LEU A 239 8.60 -2.90 -8.90
N ILE A 240 8.27 -1.70 -9.40
CA ILE A 240 7.95 -0.53 -8.56
C ILE A 240 6.50 -0.14 -8.85
N VAL A 241 5.66 -0.10 -7.81
CA VAL A 241 4.24 0.25 -7.94
C VAL A 241 3.87 1.40 -7.04
N LEU A 242 3.28 2.45 -7.60
CA LEU A 242 2.85 3.63 -6.85
C LEU A 242 1.35 3.56 -6.52
N PRO A 243 0.96 3.57 -5.24
CA PRO A 243 -0.41 3.89 -4.86
C PRO A 243 -0.74 5.35 -5.22
N GLY A 244 -2.01 5.72 -5.17
CA GLY A 244 -2.47 7.09 -5.41
C GLY A 244 -2.60 7.92 -4.15
N GLY A 245 -3.66 8.73 -4.12
CA GLY A 245 -3.86 9.83 -3.18
C GLY A 245 -3.16 11.09 -3.68
N ILE A 246 -3.87 12.22 -3.73
CA ILE A 246 -3.32 13.46 -4.33
C ILE A 246 -2.07 13.92 -3.58
N GLY A 247 -2.12 13.94 -2.24
CA GLY A 247 -0.97 14.34 -1.41
C GLY A 247 0.21 13.37 -1.55
N GLY A 248 -0.06 12.05 -1.52
CA GLY A 248 0.97 11.03 -1.69
C GLY A 248 1.63 11.09 -3.07
N ALA A 249 0.83 11.19 -4.13
CA ALA A 249 1.33 11.34 -5.50
C ALA A 249 2.15 12.61 -5.69
N GLN A 250 1.77 13.74 -5.07
CA GLN A 250 2.58 14.95 -5.06
C GLN A 250 3.92 14.75 -4.33
N ALA A 251 3.91 14.08 -3.18
CA ALA A 251 5.13 13.75 -2.45
C ALA A 251 6.05 12.83 -3.28
N PHE A 252 5.48 11.85 -4.00
CA PHE A 252 6.21 10.98 -4.91
C PHE A 252 6.85 11.75 -6.06
N ALA A 253 6.11 12.64 -6.72
CA ALA A 253 6.61 13.48 -7.80
C ALA A 253 7.73 14.43 -7.35
N ASN A 254 7.66 14.93 -6.12
CA ASN A 254 8.67 15.83 -5.56
C ASN A 254 9.90 15.09 -5.00
N SER A 255 9.85 13.76 -4.87
CA SER A 255 10.99 12.97 -4.44
C SER A 255 11.91 12.64 -5.61
N GLU A 256 12.97 13.44 -5.79
CA GLU A 256 13.99 13.21 -6.81
C GLU A 256 14.54 11.77 -6.75
N LYS A 257 14.70 11.24 -5.55
CA LYS A 257 15.19 9.88 -5.30
C LYS A 257 14.24 8.83 -5.88
N LEU A 258 12.94 8.93 -5.59
CA LEU A 258 11.95 7.99 -6.13
C LEU A 258 11.79 8.13 -7.64
N VAL A 259 11.75 9.37 -8.15
CA VAL A 259 11.67 9.62 -9.60
C VAL A 259 12.87 9.04 -10.33
N ASN A 260 14.07 9.14 -9.76
CA ASN A 260 15.28 8.54 -10.33
C ASN A 260 15.22 7.01 -10.34
N LEU A 261 14.68 6.38 -9.28
CA LEU A 261 14.44 4.92 -9.27
C LEU A 261 13.48 4.51 -10.39
N LEU A 262 12.37 5.23 -10.58
CA LEU A 262 11.40 4.94 -11.64
C LEU A 262 11.99 5.09 -13.05
N LYS A 263 12.82 6.13 -13.26
CA LYS A 263 13.54 6.31 -14.53
C LYS A 263 14.50 5.16 -14.80
N GLN A 264 15.28 4.73 -13.79
CA GLN A 264 16.16 3.57 -13.90
C GLN A 264 15.38 2.28 -14.18
N GLN A 265 14.24 2.09 -13.51
CA GLN A 265 13.34 0.95 -13.74
C GLN A 265 12.90 0.89 -15.20
N ARG A 266 12.45 2.04 -15.74
CA ARG A 266 12.05 2.15 -17.14
C ARG A 266 13.20 1.94 -18.12
N GLU A 267 14.36 2.56 -17.87
CA GLU A 267 15.56 2.41 -18.71
C GLU A 267 16.06 0.97 -18.76
N ALA A 268 15.91 0.24 -17.66
CA ALA A 268 16.21 -1.20 -17.58
C ALA A 268 15.12 -2.10 -18.19
N ASN A 269 14.07 -1.52 -18.79
CA ASN A 269 12.88 -2.20 -19.31
C ASN A 269 12.21 -3.13 -18.27
N LYS A 270 12.35 -2.82 -16.99
CA LYS A 270 11.72 -3.58 -15.91
C LYS A 270 10.28 -3.12 -15.68
N PRO A 271 9.41 -3.98 -15.16
CA PRO A 271 8.05 -3.61 -14.79
C PRO A 271 7.97 -2.43 -13.83
N PHE A 272 7.00 -1.54 -14.07
CA PHE A 272 6.63 -0.45 -13.17
C PHE A 272 5.15 -0.10 -13.35
N GLY A 273 4.55 0.52 -12.35
CA GLY A 273 3.14 0.88 -12.43
C GLY A 273 2.68 1.91 -11.42
N ALA A 274 1.45 2.38 -11.62
CA ALA A 274 0.83 3.35 -10.74
C ALA A 274 -0.70 3.29 -10.83
N ILE A 275 -1.39 3.61 -9.75
CA ILE A 275 -2.85 3.69 -9.70
C ILE A 275 -3.32 5.11 -9.34
N CYS A 276 -4.54 5.44 -9.76
CA CYS A 276 -5.28 6.61 -9.31
C CYS A 276 -4.60 7.93 -9.72
N ALA A 277 -4.13 8.73 -8.77
CA ALA A 277 -3.52 10.02 -9.06
C ALA A 277 -2.08 9.89 -9.60
N SER A 278 -1.39 8.80 -9.27
CA SER A 278 0.04 8.65 -9.54
C SER A 278 0.41 8.53 -11.03
N PRO A 279 -0.38 7.89 -11.93
CA PRO A 279 -0.14 7.97 -13.36
C PRO A 279 -0.08 9.42 -13.88
N ALA A 280 -1.06 10.23 -13.51
CA ALA A 280 -1.21 11.60 -13.99
C ALA A 280 -0.28 12.62 -13.30
N LEU A 281 0.05 12.41 -12.03
CA LEU A 281 0.83 13.36 -11.23
C LEU A 281 2.31 12.98 -11.08
N VAL A 282 2.68 11.72 -11.30
CA VAL A 282 4.07 11.24 -11.22
C VAL A 282 4.54 10.77 -12.59
N LEU A 283 3.88 9.78 -13.20
CA LEU A 283 4.41 9.15 -14.40
C LEU A 283 4.41 10.09 -15.61
N GLU A 284 3.28 10.74 -15.88
CA GLU A 284 3.11 11.67 -17.00
C GLU A 284 4.12 12.84 -16.96
N PRO A 285 4.20 13.69 -15.91
CA PRO A 285 5.08 14.86 -15.90
C PRO A 285 6.56 14.50 -15.90
N HIS A 286 6.95 13.32 -15.41
CA HIS A 286 8.34 12.85 -15.50
C HIS A 286 8.66 12.11 -16.80
N GLY A 287 7.71 12.13 -17.75
CA GLY A 287 7.87 11.56 -19.08
C GLY A 287 7.89 10.03 -19.10
N LEU A 288 7.50 9.37 -18.00
CA LEU A 288 7.50 7.90 -17.84
C LEU A 288 6.40 7.22 -18.69
N LEU A 289 5.41 7.98 -19.17
CA LEU A 289 4.34 7.51 -20.06
C LEU A 289 4.58 7.77 -21.55
N LYS A 290 5.71 8.39 -21.95
CA LYS A 290 6.01 8.66 -23.36
C LYS A 290 5.94 7.39 -24.22
N GLY A 291 5.06 7.36 -25.22
CA GLY A 291 4.88 6.21 -26.12
C GLY A 291 4.22 5.00 -25.46
N LYS A 292 3.53 5.20 -24.32
CA LYS A 292 2.77 4.17 -23.60
C LYS A 292 1.32 4.60 -23.46
N LYS A 293 0.43 3.62 -23.43
CA LYS A 293 -0.98 3.77 -23.10
C LYS A 293 -1.19 3.55 -21.60
N ALA A 294 -2.04 4.38 -21.01
CA ALA A 294 -2.27 4.36 -19.57
C ALA A 294 -3.70 4.77 -19.22
N THR A 295 -4.10 4.42 -18.01
CA THR A 295 -5.31 4.91 -17.35
C THR A 295 -4.94 5.62 -16.05
N ALA A 296 -5.87 6.41 -15.50
CA ALA A 296 -5.68 7.19 -14.29
C ALA A 296 -7.00 7.43 -13.56
N PHE A 297 -6.94 8.15 -12.44
CA PHE A 297 -8.13 8.63 -11.74
C PHE A 297 -8.99 9.49 -12.67
N PRO A 298 -10.32 9.26 -12.76
CA PRO A 298 -11.16 9.93 -13.76
C PRO A 298 -11.03 11.46 -13.78
N ALA A 299 -10.94 12.10 -12.60
CA ALA A 299 -10.80 13.55 -12.49
C ALA A 299 -9.42 14.09 -12.91
N LEU A 300 -8.46 13.20 -13.17
CA LEU A 300 -7.09 13.52 -13.58
C LEU A 300 -6.73 12.92 -14.94
N SER A 301 -7.63 12.15 -15.59
CA SER A 301 -7.40 11.55 -16.90
C SER A 301 -7.09 12.60 -17.97
N ASN A 302 -7.65 13.81 -17.86
CA ASN A 302 -7.35 14.93 -18.76
C ASN A 302 -5.90 15.42 -18.70
N LYS A 303 -5.12 15.00 -17.70
CA LYS A 303 -3.69 15.31 -17.61
C LYS A 303 -2.82 14.33 -18.38
N LEU A 304 -3.35 13.17 -18.78
CA LEU A 304 -2.64 12.24 -19.65
C LEU A 304 -2.54 12.84 -21.04
N SER A 305 -1.37 12.76 -21.67
CA SER A 305 -1.18 13.20 -23.06
C SER A 305 -1.95 12.31 -24.04
N ASP A 306 -2.13 11.05 -23.69
CA ASP A 306 -2.90 10.06 -24.44
C ASP A 306 -4.03 9.51 -23.56
N GLN A 307 -5.27 9.78 -23.97
CA GLN A 307 -6.47 9.42 -23.22
C GLN A 307 -7.19 8.20 -23.82
N SER A 308 -6.62 7.53 -24.82
CA SER A 308 -7.33 6.46 -25.55
C SER A 308 -7.76 5.30 -24.65
N GLU A 309 -7.03 5.04 -23.58
CA GLU A 309 -7.29 3.95 -22.63
C GLU A 309 -7.75 4.45 -21.24
N ALA A 310 -8.09 5.73 -21.10
CA ALA A 310 -8.35 6.35 -19.79
C ALA A 310 -9.61 5.82 -19.07
N GLU A 311 -10.50 5.13 -19.78
CA GLU A 311 -11.72 4.54 -19.22
C GLU A 311 -11.53 3.09 -18.76
N ASN A 312 -10.47 2.42 -19.22
CA ASN A 312 -10.17 1.04 -18.85
C ASN A 312 -9.76 0.93 -17.38
N ARG A 313 -10.27 -0.09 -16.68
CA ARG A 313 -10.08 -0.28 -15.23
C ARG A 313 -8.62 -0.60 -14.88
N VAL A 314 -7.99 -1.46 -15.68
CA VAL A 314 -6.58 -1.82 -15.61
C VAL A 314 -6.01 -1.86 -17.03
N VAL A 315 -4.89 -1.17 -17.25
CA VAL A 315 -4.18 -1.13 -18.53
C VAL A 315 -2.76 -1.63 -18.32
N VAL A 316 -2.36 -2.63 -19.09
CA VAL A 316 -0.98 -3.12 -19.19
C VAL A 316 -0.47 -2.77 -20.58
N ASP A 317 0.59 -1.96 -20.68
CA ASP A 317 1.28 -1.68 -21.95
C ASP A 317 2.76 -2.08 -21.83
N GLY A 318 3.07 -3.30 -22.30
CA GLY A 318 4.39 -3.91 -22.12
C GLY A 318 4.77 -4.05 -20.65
N ASN A 319 5.77 -3.28 -20.21
CA ASN A 319 6.26 -3.25 -18.83
C ASN A 319 5.58 -2.20 -17.94
N LEU A 320 4.63 -1.42 -18.46
CA LEU A 320 3.85 -0.47 -17.68
C LEU A 320 2.51 -1.10 -17.28
N ILE A 321 2.11 -0.95 -16.01
CA ILE A 321 0.74 -1.25 -15.56
C ILE A 321 0.11 -0.04 -14.85
N THR A 322 -1.13 0.29 -15.20
CA THR A 322 -1.86 1.41 -14.58
C THR A 322 -3.31 1.08 -14.26
N SER A 323 -3.91 1.80 -13.32
CA SER A 323 -5.31 1.61 -12.90
C SER A 323 -5.95 2.91 -12.37
N ARG A 324 -7.27 2.90 -12.15
CA ARG A 324 -8.08 4.12 -12.01
C ARG A 324 -8.28 4.62 -10.58
N GLY A 325 -8.50 3.78 -9.58
CA GLY A 325 -8.89 4.27 -8.25
C GLY A 325 -9.11 3.17 -7.23
N PRO A 326 -9.60 3.50 -6.02
CA PRO A 326 -9.71 2.56 -4.92
C PRO A 326 -10.45 1.27 -5.30
N GLY A 327 -11.59 1.38 -5.97
CA GLY A 327 -12.43 0.29 -6.43
C GLY A 327 -11.89 -0.55 -7.58
N THR A 328 -10.75 -0.15 -8.18
CA THR A 328 -10.02 -0.95 -9.17
C THR A 328 -8.75 -1.59 -8.60
N THR A 329 -8.41 -1.33 -7.33
CA THR A 329 -7.12 -1.75 -6.76
C THR A 329 -6.95 -3.26 -6.69
N ILE A 330 -8.01 -4.02 -6.34
CA ILE A 330 -7.91 -5.48 -6.27
C ILE A 330 -7.63 -6.04 -7.68
N GLU A 331 -8.29 -5.53 -8.71
CA GLU A 331 -8.04 -5.94 -10.11
C GLU A 331 -6.62 -5.60 -10.54
N PHE A 332 -6.14 -4.40 -10.18
CA PHE A 332 -4.78 -3.97 -10.44
C PHE A 332 -3.74 -4.87 -9.78
N ALA A 333 -3.93 -5.21 -8.50
CA ALA A 333 -3.02 -6.08 -7.78
C ALA A 333 -3.07 -7.53 -8.29
N LEU A 334 -4.24 -8.05 -8.64
CA LEU A 334 -4.40 -9.35 -9.26
C LEU A 334 -3.77 -9.42 -10.66
N ALA A 335 -3.86 -8.33 -11.44
CA ALA A 335 -3.19 -8.22 -12.73
C ALA A 335 -1.66 -8.26 -12.58
N ILE A 336 -1.11 -7.63 -11.54
CA ILE A 336 0.31 -7.77 -11.20
C ILE A 336 0.62 -9.23 -10.88
N VAL A 337 -0.14 -9.88 -10.01
CA VAL A 337 0.06 -11.31 -9.67
C VAL A 337 -0.01 -12.18 -10.92
N GLU A 338 -0.91 -11.90 -11.84
CA GLU A 338 -1.04 -12.64 -13.10
C GLU A 338 0.20 -12.50 -13.98
N LYS A 339 0.78 -11.30 -14.07
CA LYS A 339 2.03 -11.07 -14.81
C LYS A 339 3.27 -11.67 -14.14
N LEU A 340 3.29 -11.76 -12.81
CA LEU A 340 4.42 -12.26 -12.03
C LEU A 340 4.40 -13.77 -11.83
N PHE A 341 3.25 -14.32 -11.46
CA PHE A 341 3.09 -15.68 -10.95
C PHE A 341 2.09 -16.51 -11.78
N GLY A 342 1.56 -15.94 -12.86
CA GLY A 342 0.62 -16.57 -13.77
C GLY A 342 -0.85 -16.45 -13.35
N ARG A 343 -1.73 -16.57 -14.35
CA ARG A 343 -3.19 -16.42 -14.21
C ARG A 343 -3.79 -17.37 -13.16
N THR A 344 -3.29 -18.61 -13.09
CA THR A 344 -3.76 -19.61 -12.10
C THR A 344 -3.62 -19.10 -10.67
N LYS A 345 -2.47 -18.50 -10.33
CA LYS A 345 -2.23 -17.97 -8.98
C LYS A 345 -3.10 -16.75 -8.69
N ALA A 346 -3.28 -15.87 -9.69
CA ALA A 346 -4.16 -14.72 -9.56
C ALA A 346 -5.61 -15.14 -9.29
N LEU A 347 -6.14 -16.11 -10.04
CA LEU A 347 -7.50 -16.63 -9.83
C LEU A 347 -7.67 -17.34 -8.48
N GLU A 348 -6.65 -18.09 -8.01
CA GLU A 348 -6.64 -18.68 -6.67
C GLU A 348 -6.80 -17.60 -5.58
N ILE A 349 -6.02 -16.52 -5.65
CA ILE A 349 -6.11 -15.41 -4.70
C ILE A 349 -7.45 -14.68 -4.83
N ALA A 350 -7.94 -14.45 -6.05
CA ALA A 350 -9.22 -13.81 -6.29
C ALA A 350 -10.40 -14.58 -5.69
N ARG A 351 -10.37 -15.93 -5.75
CA ARG A 351 -11.39 -16.80 -5.13
C ARG A 351 -11.27 -16.84 -3.61
N THR A 352 -10.07 -17.03 -3.08
CA THR A 352 -9.85 -17.10 -1.62
C THR A 352 -10.10 -15.77 -0.90
N THR A 353 -9.96 -14.65 -1.60
CA THR A 353 -10.37 -13.34 -1.08
C THR A 353 -11.85 -13.05 -1.33
N LEU A 354 -12.57 -13.90 -2.07
CA LEU A 354 -13.97 -13.71 -2.47
C LEU A 354 -14.19 -12.44 -3.29
N PHE A 355 -13.16 -12.05 -4.05
CA PHE A 355 -13.27 -10.96 -5.00
C PHE A 355 -14.07 -11.38 -6.23
N ILE A 356 -13.86 -12.60 -6.73
CA ILE A 356 -14.72 -13.26 -7.73
C ILE A 356 -15.49 -14.40 -7.07
N SER A 357 -16.45 -14.97 -7.79
CA SER A 357 -17.17 -16.16 -7.35
C SER A 357 -16.20 -17.31 -7.06
N PRO A 358 -16.33 -17.99 -5.89
CA PRO A 358 -15.44 -19.06 -5.48
C PRO A 358 -15.49 -20.29 -6.39
#